data_AF-A0A9E3YQR5-F1
#
_entry.id   AF-A0A9E3YQR5-F1
#
_cell.length_a   1.000
_cell.length_b   1.000
_cell.length_c   1.000
_cell.angle_alpha   90.00
_cell.angle_beta   90.00
_cell.angle_gamma   90.00
#
_symmetry.space_group_name_H-M   'P 1'
#
loop_
_entity.id
_entity.type
_entity.pdbx_description
1 polymer ?
#
loop_
_entity_poly.entity_id
_entity_poly.type
_entity_poly.pdbx_seq_one_letter_code
_entity_poly.pdbx_strand_id
1 'polypeptide(L)'
;GGDEAAAMARLAARANDGLRNQFGKRRLHEVVAGEREKLMSDLTAELNTAAQRTLGIEVIDVRVKKIDLPDEVSDAVFSRMSAEREKLAREYRSQGKEEAEKIRADADRQVTIIEAEAYRDAELARGEGDAEAAAVYAAAYSRDPEFYAFTRSLKAYENAFDGTQDLMVLDPRSDFFRYLKESHGKR
;
A
#
# COMPACT_ATOMS: atom_id res chain seq x y z
N GLY A 1 43.77 0.73 67.64
CA GLY A 1 43.94 0.75 66.18
C GLY A 1 42.70 0.14 65.58
N GLY A 2 42.03 0.84 64.68
CA GLY A 2 40.86 0.31 63.97
C GLY A 2 41.30 -0.69 62.91
N ASP A 3 40.57 -1.79 62.78
CA ASP A 3 40.77 -2.79 61.73
C ASP A 3 40.08 -2.30 60.45
N GLU A 4 40.87 -1.71 59.54
CA GLU A 4 40.43 -1.18 58.26
C GLU A 4 39.79 -2.25 57.36
N ALA A 5 40.28 -3.50 57.43
CA ALA A 5 39.72 -4.61 56.67
C ALA A 5 38.31 -4.96 57.14
N ALA A 6 38.08 -4.94 58.46
CA ALA A 6 36.75 -5.16 59.02
C ALA A 6 35.76 -4.03 58.67
N ALA A 7 36.23 -2.77 58.62
CA ALA A 7 35.40 -1.64 58.19
C ALA A 7 35.03 -1.74 56.70
N MET A 8 35.99 -2.09 55.85
CA MET A 8 35.79 -2.25 54.41
C MET A 8 34.83 -3.41 54.10
N ALA A 9 34.96 -4.55 54.78
CA ALA A 9 34.06 -5.69 54.60
C ALA A 9 32.60 -5.35 54.98
N ARG A 10 32.40 -4.60 56.07
CA ARG A 10 31.06 -4.16 56.51
C ARG A 10 30.44 -3.15 55.54
N LEU A 11 31.23 -2.23 55.01
CA LEU A 11 30.78 -1.28 53.99
C LEU A 11 30.41 -2.00 52.68
N ALA A 12 31.23 -2.96 52.25
CA ALA A 12 30.96 -3.74 51.04
C ALA A 12 29.66 -4.58 51.15
N ALA A 13 29.44 -5.24 52.29
CA ALA A 13 28.21 -5.99 52.53
C ALA A 13 26.97 -5.07 52.49
N ARG A 14 27.03 -3.92 53.19
CA ARG A 14 25.95 -2.92 53.20
C ARG A 14 25.67 -2.35 51.81
N ALA A 15 26.71 -2.06 51.03
CA ALA A 15 26.58 -1.54 49.68
C ALA A 15 25.89 -2.56 48.76
N ASN A 16 26.26 -3.84 48.84
CA ASN A 16 25.62 -4.90 48.07
C ASN A 16 24.15 -5.10 48.45
N ASP A 17 23.82 -5.07 49.74
CA ASP A 17 22.44 -5.22 50.21
C ASP A 17 21.57 -4.02 49.80
N GLY A 18 22.09 -2.80 49.92
CA GLY A 18 21.42 -1.58 49.49
C GLY A 18 21.15 -1.58 47.98
N LEU A 19 22.16 -1.97 47.19
CA LEU A 19 22.03 -2.14 45.74
C LEU A 19 20.91 -3.15 45.45
N ARG A 20 20.99 -4.36 46.01
CA ARG A 20 20.00 -5.43 45.76
C ARG A 20 18.57 -5.01 46.12
N ASN A 21 18.39 -4.30 47.22
CA ASN A 21 17.06 -3.80 47.63
C ASN A 21 16.50 -2.73 46.69
N GLN A 22 17.34 -1.81 46.18
CA GLN A 22 16.91 -0.81 45.21
C GLN A 22 16.55 -1.44 43.86
N PHE A 23 17.31 -2.45 43.42
CA PHE A 23 17.00 -3.22 42.21
C PHE A 23 15.76 -4.09 42.37
N GLY A 24 15.46 -4.59 43.56
CA GLY A 24 14.24 -5.37 43.83
C GLY A 24 12.95 -4.52 43.83
N LYS A 25 13.05 -3.20 44.05
CA LYS A 25 11.91 -2.27 44.06
C LYS A 25 11.58 -1.65 42.70
N ARG A 26 12.53 -1.67 41.74
CA ARG A 26 12.38 -1.06 40.41
C ARG A 26 12.30 -2.12 39.32
N ARG A 27 11.66 -1.81 38.19
CA ARG A 27 11.59 -2.74 37.06
C ARG A 27 12.92 -2.69 36.29
N LEU A 28 13.38 -3.85 35.81
CA LEU A 28 14.69 -4.01 35.14
C LEU A 28 14.96 -3.00 34.00
N HIS A 29 13.91 -2.58 33.29
CA HIS A 29 14.02 -1.63 32.18
C HIS A 29 14.31 -0.18 32.64
N GLU A 30 13.86 0.21 33.84
CA GLU A 30 14.02 1.57 34.37
C GLU A 30 15.48 1.84 34.77
N VAL A 31 16.17 0.80 35.24
CA VAL A 31 17.55 0.88 35.73
C VAL A 31 18.58 0.88 34.60
N VAL A 32 18.25 0.29 33.45
CA VAL A 32 19.14 0.20 32.29
C VAL A 32 18.99 1.40 31.35
N ALA A 33 17.80 2.03 31.28
CA ALA A 33 17.49 3.00 30.23
C ALA A 33 17.48 4.48 30.68
N GLY A 34 17.35 4.82 31.97
CA GLY A 34 17.24 6.24 32.34
C GLY A 34 17.44 6.65 33.81
N GLU A 35 17.36 5.74 34.79
CA GLU A 35 17.37 6.15 36.20
C GLU A 35 18.68 5.87 36.97
N ARG A 36 19.76 5.52 36.26
CA ARG A 36 21.03 5.11 36.87
C ARG A 36 21.61 6.18 37.82
N GLU A 37 21.50 7.45 37.44
CA GLU A 37 22.08 8.55 38.21
C GLU A 37 21.33 8.78 39.53
N LYS A 38 19.99 8.78 39.49
CA LYS A 38 19.16 8.80 40.70
C LYS A 38 19.45 7.63 41.62
N LEU A 39 19.59 6.43 41.06
CA LEU A 39 19.91 5.22 41.83
C LEU A 39 21.25 5.33 42.57
N MET A 40 22.31 5.81 41.91
CA MET A 40 23.62 5.99 42.55
C MET A 40 23.57 7.07 43.64
N SER A 41 22.85 8.16 43.41
CA SER A 41 22.64 9.22 44.39
C SER A 41 21.92 8.71 45.65
N ASP A 42 20.80 8.00 45.47
CA ASP A 42 19.99 7.45 46.57
C ASP A 42 20.81 6.45 47.39
N LEU A 43 21.57 5.57 46.72
CA LEU A 43 22.43 4.57 47.35
C LEU A 43 23.59 5.21 48.12
N THR A 44 24.22 6.24 47.55
CA THR A 44 25.33 6.96 48.20
C THR A 44 24.84 7.64 49.47
N ALA A 45 23.67 8.29 49.44
CA ALA A 45 23.07 8.93 50.62
C ALA A 45 22.73 7.91 51.73
N GLU A 46 22.17 6.75 51.35
CA GLU A 46 21.83 5.67 52.29
C GLU A 46 23.09 5.08 52.95
N LEU A 47 24.13 4.82 52.16
CA LEU A 47 25.40 4.27 52.65
C LEU A 47 26.17 5.27 53.50
N ASN A 48 26.18 6.55 53.12
CA ASN A 48 26.84 7.60 53.90
C ASN A 48 26.22 7.72 55.30
N THR A 49 24.88 7.75 55.38
CA THR A 49 24.17 7.83 56.66
C THR A 49 24.49 6.64 57.57
N ALA A 50 24.57 5.43 57.00
CA ALA A 50 24.91 4.22 57.74
C ALA A 50 26.39 4.19 58.16
N ALA A 51 27.31 4.55 57.27
CA ALA A 51 28.74 4.58 57.51
C ALA A 51 29.11 5.59 58.61
N GLN A 52 28.48 6.77 58.59
CA GLN A 52 28.75 7.82 59.55
C GLN A 52 28.25 7.46 60.96
N ARG A 53 27.09 6.80 61.08
CA ARG A 53 26.54 6.34 62.37
C ARG A 53 27.30 5.19 63.01
N THR A 54 27.81 4.27 62.20
CA THR A 54 28.34 2.99 62.70
C THR A 54 29.87 2.97 62.76
N LEU A 55 30.53 3.72 61.88
CA LEU A 55 31.97 3.68 61.67
C LEU A 55 32.63 5.07 61.74
N GLY A 56 31.86 6.16 61.70
CA GLY A 56 32.38 7.53 61.67
C GLY A 56 33.07 7.91 60.34
N ILE A 57 32.75 7.20 59.26
CA ILE A 57 33.36 7.36 57.93
C ILE A 57 32.39 8.07 56.99
N GLU A 58 32.90 8.97 56.15
CA GLU A 58 32.15 9.64 55.09
C GLU A 58 32.31 8.90 53.75
N VAL A 59 31.20 8.68 53.04
CA VAL A 59 31.17 8.05 51.72
C VAL A 59 31.00 9.14 50.65
N ILE A 60 32.01 9.32 49.81
CA ILE A 60 32.04 10.38 48.78
C ILE A 60 31.28 9.98 47.52
N ASP A 61 31.48 8.75 47.02
CA ASP A 61 30.91 8.28 45.76
C ASP A 61 30.82 6.74 45.71
N VAL A 62 29.76 6.23 45.10
CA VAL A 62 29.52 4.79 44.90
C VAL A 62 29.22 4.54 43.43
N ARG A 63 30.02 3.68 42.79
CA ARG A 63 29.83 3.30 41.38
C ARG A 63 29.68 1.80 41.23
N VAL A 64 28.68 1.41 40.45
CA VAL A 64 28.53 0.02 40.00
C VAL A 64 29.45 -0.25 38.81
N LYS A 65 30.37 -1.19 38.98
CA LYS A 65 31.31 -1.62 37.94
C LYS A 65 30.65 -2.54 36.89
N LYS A 66 29.86 -3.51 37.35
CA LYS A 66 29.19 -4.49 36.49
C LYS A 66 27.92 -5.00 37.18
N ILE A 67 26.87 -5.22 36.40
CA ILE A 67 25.65 -5.90 36.83
C ILE A 67 25.59 -7.16 35.97
N ASP A 68 25.78 -8.31 36.59
CA ASP A 68 25.59 -9.59 35.94
C ASP A 68 24.18 -10.07 36.28
N LEU A 69 23.32 -10.11 35.26
CA LEU A 69 22.01 -10.73 35.39
C LEU A 69 22.19 -12.25 35.27
N PRO A 70 21.58 -13.08 36.14
CA PRO A 70 21.62 -14.53 35.97
C PRO A 70 21.04 -14.92 34.60
N ASP A 71 21.74 -15.77 33.85
CA ASP A 71 21.39 -16.16 32.48
C ASP A 71 19.95 -16.71 32.38
N GLU A 72 19.47 -17.37 33.42
CA GLU A 72 18.12 -17.97 33.53
C GLU A 72 16.96 -16.95 33.42
N VAL A 73 17.17 -15.69 33.78
CA VAL A 73 16.12 -14.64 33.71
C VAL A 73 16.13 -13.91 32.37
N SER A 74 17.29 -13.90 31.70
CA SER A 74 17.50 -13.24 30.40
C SER A 74 16.71 -13.95 29.29
N ASP A 75 16.73 -15.28 29.28
CA ASP A 75 16.11 -16.08 28.21
C ASP A 75 14.58 -15.99 28.21
N ALA A 76 13.95 -15.99 29.38
CA ALA A 76 12.49 -15.87 29.52
C ALA A 76 11.98 -14.50 29.05
N VAL A 77 12.71 -13.43 29.39
CA VAL A 77 12.37 -12.07 28.97
C VAL A 77 12.61 -11.89 27.47
N PHE A 78 13.72 -12.42 26.95
CA PHE A 78 14.03 -12.38 25.52
C PHE A 78 13.01 -13.17 24.68
N SER A 79 12.60 -14.35 25.15
CA SER A 79 11.57 -15.17 24.51
C SER A 79 10.22 -14.44 24.46
N ARG A 80 9.81 -13.80 25.58
CA ARG A 80 8.59 -13.00 25.63
C ARG A 80 8.63 -11.80 24.68
N MET A 81 9.75 -11.06 24.66
CA MET A 81 9.92 -9.92 23.74
C MET A 81 9.88 -10.34 22.28
N SER A 82 10.49 -11.50 21.95
CA SER A 82 10.48 -12.05 20.60
C SER A 82 9.07 -12.43 20.17
N ALA A 83 8.31 -13.10 21.04
CA ALA A 83 6.92 -13.47 20.79
C ALA A 83 6.01 -12.23 20.59
N GLU A 84 6.17 -11.20 21.43
CA GLU A 84 5.43 -9.94 21.29
C GLU A 84 5.79 -9.23 19.97
N ARG A 85 7.07 -9.15 19.61
CA ARG A 85 7.50 -8.58 18.33
C ARG A 85 6.95 -9.36 17.14
N GLU A 86 6.94 -10.69 17.22
CA GLU A 86 6.41 -11.52 16.14
C GLU A 86 4.89 -11.35 15.99
N LYS A 87 4.18 -11.25 17.11
CA LYS A 87 2.74 -10.95 17.12
C LYS A 87 2.47 -9.58 16.47
N LEU A 88 3.19 -8.54 16.89
CA LEU A 88 3.06 -7.20 16.33
C LEU A 88 3.38 -7.18 14.82
N ALA A 89 4.43 -7.88 14.41
CA ALA A 89 4.79 -8.01 12.99
C ALA A 89 3.72 -8.75 12.18
N ARG A 90 3.11 -9.80 12.73
CA ARG A 90 1.98 -10.49 12.09
C ARG A 90 0.78 -9.58 11.94
N GLU A 91 0.46 -8.80 12.97
CA GLU A 91 -0.64 -7.84 12.96
C GLU A 91 -0.44 -6.76 11.89
N TYR A 92 0.74 -6.13 11.83
CA TYR A 92 1.05 -5.16 10.79
C TYR A 92 1.02 -5.75 9.38
N ARG A 93 1.52 -6.98 9.20
CA ARG A 93 1.41 -7.66 7.89
C ARG A 93 -0.03 -7.97 7.53
N SER A 94 -0.88 -8.31 8.49
CA SER A 94 -2.30 -8.56 8.25
C SER A 94 -3.02 -7.28 7.84
N GLN A 95 -2.81 -6.19 8.57
CA GLN A 95 -3.38 -4.88 8.25
C GLN A 95 -2.90 -4.38 6.88
N GLY A 96 -1.60 -4.52 6.59
CA GLY A 96 -1.05 -4.15 5.28
C GLY A 96 -1.64 -4.97 4.13
N LYS A 97 -1.93 -6.26 4.35
CA LYS A 97 -2.61 -7.09 3.35
C LYS A 97 -4.07 -6.68 3.17
N GLU A 98 -4.80 -6.45 4.27
CA GLU A 98 -6.19 -6.03 4.23
C GLU A 98 -6.35 -4.71 3.45
N GLU A 99 -5.54 -3.71 3.76
CA GLU A 99 -5.59 -2.42 3.07
C GLU A 99 -5.18 -2.56 1.59
N ALA A 100 -4.19 -3.39 1.29
CA ALA A 100 -3.79 -3.66 -0.09
C ALA A 100 -4.91 -4.34 -0.90
N GLU A 101 -5.59 -5.33 -0.33
CA GLU A 101 -6.72 -6.00 -0.99
C GLU A 101 -7.90 -5.04 -1.20
N LYS A 102 -8.17 -4.16 -0.23
CA LYS A 102 -9.20 -3.12 -0.36
C LYS A 102 -8.88 -2.14 -1.49
N ILE A 103 -7.63 -1.68 -1.58
CA ILE A 103 -7.19 -0.78 -2.66
C ILE A 103 -7.29 -1.46 -4.01
N ARG A 104 -6.87 -2.73 -4.12
CA ARG A 104 -7.00 -3.50 -5.37
C ARG A 104 -8.45 -3.65 -5.80
N ALA A 105 -9.32 -4.06 -4.88
CA ALA A 105 -10.74 -4.24 -5.17
C ALA A 105 -11.41 -2.92 -5.62
N ASP A 106 -11.06 -1.79 -5.00
CA ASP A 106 -11.57 -0.48 -5.42
C ASP A 106 -11.02 -0.07 -6.79
N ALA A 107 -9.73 -0.31 -7.05
CA ALA A 107 -9.13 -0.05 -8.36
C ALA A 107 -9.79 -0.90 -9.47
N ASP A 108 -9.99 -2.19 -9.25
CA ASP A 108 -10.65 -3.09 -10.21
C ASP A 108 -12.10 -2.65 -10.49
N ARG A 109 -12.81 -2.21 -9.44
CA ARG A 109 -14.15 -1.63 -9.57
C ARG A 109 -14.12 -0.34 -10.41
N GLN A 110 -13.17 0.56 -10.16
CA GLN A 110 -13.03 1.80 -10.91
C GLN A 110 -12.71 1.53 -12.38
N VAL A 111 -11.81 0.60 -12.68
CA VAL A 111 -11.50 0.19 -14.07
C VAL A 111 -12.77 -0.28 -14.77
N THR A 112 -13.54 -1.17 -14.13
CA THR A 112 -14.80 -1.69 -14.70
C THR A 112 -15.80 -0.57 -14.99
N ILE A 113 -15.93 0.41 -14.09
CA ILE A 113 -16.82 1.57 -14.28
C ILE A 113 -16.33 2.42 -15.44
N ILE A 114 -15.05 2.77 -15.48
CA ILE A 114 -14.47 3.62 -16.52
C ILE A 114 -14.60 2.95 -17.89
N GLU A 115 -14.34 1.65 -18.00
CA GLU A 115 -14.53 0.90 -19.25
C GLU A 115 -16.01 0.89 -19.68
N ALA A 116 -16.93 0.69 -18.75
CA ALA A 116 -18.36 0.71 -19.05
C ALA A 116 -18.85 2.11 -19.47
N GLU A 117 -18.36 3.17 -18.81
CA GLU A 117 -18.66 4.56 -19.17
C GLU A 117 -18.07 4.91 -20.54
N ALA A 118 -16.81 4.58 -20.79
CA ALA A 118 -16.16 4.79 -22.08
C ALA A 118 -16.87 4.04 -23.20
N TYR A 119 -17.30 2.79 -22.96
CA TYR A 119 -18.07 2.02 -23.93
C TYR A 119 -19.43 2.68 -24.22
N ARG A 120 -20.17 3.06 -23.18
CA ARG A 120 -21.46 3.76 -23.32
C ARG A 120 -21.30 5.04 -24.13
N ASP A 121 -20.31 5.85 -23.81
CA ASP A 121 -20.09 7.14 -24.45
C ASP A 121 -19.64 6.94 -25.91
N ALA A 122 -18.85 5.90 -26.21
CA ALA A 122 -18.49 5.52 -27.58
C ALA A 122 -19.70 5.06 -28.41
N GLU A 123 -20.59 4.24 -27.85
CA GLU A 123 -21.83 3.82 -28.53
C GLU A 123 -22.77 5.01 -28.76
N LEU A 124 -22.86 5.93 -27.80
CA LEU A 124 -23.65 7.15 -27.93
C LEU A 124 -23.10 8.02 -29.06
N ALA A 125 -21.80 8.28 -29.09
CA ALA A 125 -21.16 9.06 -30.15
C ALA A 125 -21.31 8.42 -31.53
N ARG A 126 -21.23 7.09 -31.65
CA ARG A 126 -21.52 6.39 -32.90
C ARG A 126 -22.98 6.53 -33.31
N GLY A 127 -23.91 6.36 -32.37
CA GLY A 127 -25.34 6.52 -32.63
C GLY A 127 -25.71 7.93 -33.09
N GLU A 128 -25.11 8.96 -32.50
CA GLU A 128 -25.26 10.35 -32.93
C GLU A 128 -24.71 10.57 -34.35
N GLY A 129 -23.52 10.03 -34.64
CA GLY A 129 -22.92 10.11 -35.98
C GLY A 129 -23.76 9.39 -37.05
N ASP A 130 -24.29 8.21 -36.74
CA ASP A 130 -25.17 7.46 -37.63
C ASP A 130 -26.50 8.19 -37.86
N ALA A 131 -27.07 8.80 -36.82
CA ALA A 131 -28.28 9.60 -36.92
C ALA A 131 -28.07 10.85 -37.77
N GLU A 132 -26.95 11.57 -37.58
CA GLU A 132 -26.60 12.74 -38.38
C GLU A 132 -26.35 12.35 -39.85
N ALA A 133 -25.58 11.28 -40.09
CA ALA A 133 -25.35 10.76 -41.43
C ALA A 133 -26.67 10.38 -42.12
N ALA A 134 -27.54 9.64 -41.44
CA ALA A 134 -28.86 9.28 -41.97
C ALA A 134 -29.72 10.51 -42.27
N ALA A 135 -29.70 11.53 -41.41
CA ALA A 135 -30.41 12.79 -41.64
C ALA A 135 -29.89 13.53 -42.88
N VAL A 136 -28.57 13.60 -43.06
CA VAL A 136 -27.94 14.21 -44.24
C VAL A 136 -28.30 13.43 -45.51
N TYR A 137 -28.24 12.09 -45.47
CA TYR A 137 -28.65 11.25 -46.60
C TYR A 137 -30.13 11.40 -46.95
N ALA A 138 -31.02 11.46 -45.96
CA ALA A 138 -32.45 11.67 -46.17
C ALA A 138 -32.75 13.07 -46.74
N ALA A 139 -32.05 14.10 -46.26
CA ALA A 139 -32.15 15.45 -46.80
C ALA A 139 -31.66 15.51 -48.25
N ALA A 140 -30.56 14.83 -48.58
CA ALA A 140 -30.04 14.72 -49.94
C ALA A 140 -31.01 13.97 -50.88
N TYR A 141 -31.58 12.84 -50.42
CA TYR A 141 -32.61 12.09 -51.17
C TYR A 141 -33.82 12.96 -51.49
N SER A 142 -34.24 13.81 -50.55
CA SER A 142 -35.42 14.67 -50.72
C SER A 142 -35.20 15.82 -51.72
N ARG A 143 -33.95 16.16 -52.08
CA ARG A 143 -33.65 17.24 -53.04
C ARG A 143 -33.70 16.76 -54.49
N ASP A 144 -33.16 15.58 -54.78
CA ASP A 144 -33.25 14.95 -56.11
C ASP A 144 -33.09 13.41 -55.96
N PRO A 145 -34.20 12.67 -55.92
CA PRO A 145 -34.18 11.21 -55.78
C PRO A 145 -33.48 10.49 -56.94
N GLU A 146 -33.57 11.04 -58.15
CA GLU A 146 -33.11 10.40 -59.38
C GLU A 146 -31.58 10.55 -59.54
N PHE A 147 -31.06 11.76 -59.29
CA PHE A 147 -29.61 12.02 -59.29
C PHE A 147 -28.85 11.26 -58.20
N TYR A 148 -29.45 11.10 -57.02
CA TYR A 148 -28.86 10.32 -55.94
C TYR A 148 -28.84 8.82 -56.24
N ALA A 149 -29.95 8.27 -56.75
CA ALA A 149 -30.02 6.86 -57.15
C ALA A 149 -28.96 6.53 -58.21
N PHE A 150 -28.75 7.43 -59.17
CA PHE A 150 -27.67 7.35 -60.15
C PHE A 150 -26.28 7.36 -59.50
N THR A 151 -25.97 8.37 -58.68
CA THR A 151 -24.65 8.51 -58.02
C THR A 151 -24.32 7.34 -57.08
N ARG A 152 -25.32 6.84 -56.35
CA ARG A 152 -25.18 5.68 -55.46
C ARG A 152 -24.96 4.39 -56.24
N SER A 153 -25.62 4.23 -57.39
CA SER A 153 -25.37 3.10 -58.29
C SER A 153 -23.94 3.11 -58.84
N LEU A 154 -23.41 4.29 -59.21
CA LEU A 154 -22.02 4.43 -59.67
C LEU A 154 -21.01 4.07 -58.59
N LYS A 155 -21.20 4.53 -57.35
CA LYS A 155 -20.35 4.15 -56.22
C LYS A 155 -20.44 2.66 -55.88
N ALA A 156 -21.62 2.06 -56.02
CA ALA A 156 -21.80 0.61 -55.84
C ALA A 156 -21.12 -0.20 -56.94
N TYR A 157 -21.07 0.31 -58.18
CA TYR A 157 -20.27 -0.28 -59.24
C TYR A 157 -18.78 -0.21 -58.91
N GLU A 158 -18.28 0.97 -58.56
CA GLU A 158 -16.87 1.18 -58.20
C GLU A 158 -16.43 0.22 -57.09
N ASN A 159 -17.18 0.14 -55.98
CA ASN A 159 -16.89 -0.77 -54.88
C ASN A 159 -16.98 -2.26 -55.27
N ALA A 160 -17.90 -2.62 -56.18
CA ALA A 160 -18.02 -4.00 -56.65
C ALA A 160 -16.86 -4.41 -57.57
N PHE A 161 -16.20 -3.45 -58.24
CA PHE A 161 -15.08 -3.67 -59.15
C PHE A 161 -13.70 -3.47 -58.49
N ASP A 162 -13.62 -2.98 -57.25
CA ASP A 162 -12.35 -2.76 -56.52
C ASP A 162 -11.75 -4.06 -55.91
N GLY A 163 -12.49 -5.17 -55.92
CA GLY A 163 -12.05 -6.47 -55.43
C GLY A 163 -11.50 -7.40 -56.52
N THR A 164 -10.29 -7.95 -56.34
CA THR A 164 -9.58 -8.84 -57.29
C THR A 164 -10.14 -10.28 -57.39
N GLN A 165 -11.47 -10.46 -57.45
CA GLN A 165 -12.10 -11.78 -57.67
C GLN A 165 -13.10 -11.72 -58.84
N ASP A 166 -12.65 -12.30 -59.96
CA ASP A 166 -13.08 -12.07 -61.34
C ASP A 166 -14.29 -12.92 -61.83
N LEU A 167 -15.24 -13.29 -60.96
CA LEU A 167 -16.45 -14.01 -61.40
C LEU A 167 -17.73 -13.46 -60.76
N MET A 168 -18.36 -12.53 -61.47
CA MET A 168 -19.65 -11.95 -61.12
C MET A 168 -20.77 -12.67 -61.90
N VAL A 169 -21.60 -13.46 -61.20
CA VAL A 169 -22.79 -14.09 -61.80
C VAL A 169 -23.94 -13.07 -61.78
N LEU A 170 -24.33 -12.59 -62.96
CA LEU A 170 -25.33 -11.53 -63.12
C LEU A 170 -26.63 -12.10 -63.69
N ASP A 171 -27.76 -11.89 -62.99
CA ASP A 171 -29.07 -12.11 -63.59
C ASP A 171 -29.36 -10.96 -64.60
N PRO A 172 -29.67 -11.27 -65.88
CA PRO A 172 -30.01 -10.29 -66.91
C PRO A 172 -31.16 -9.34 -66.54
N ARG A 173 -32.00 -9.70 -65.56
CA ARG A 173 -33.13 -8.89 -65.06
C ARG A 173 -32.80 -8.04 -63.84
N SER A 174 -31.56 -8.06 -63.36
CA SER A 174 -31.17 -7.30 -62.17
C SER A 174 -31.23 -5.78 -62.41
N ASP A 175 -31.90 -5.09 -61.49
CA ASP A 175 -31.97 -3.62 -61.38
C ASP A 175 -30.61 -2.99 -61.07
N PHE A 176 -29.62 -3.79 -60.65
CA PHE A 176 -28.29 -3.34 -60.31
C PHE A 176 -27.67 -2.52 -61.44
N PHE A 177 -27.81 -2.94 -62.70
CA PHE A 177 -27.27 -2.24 -63.89
C PHE A 177 -28.29 -1.38 -64.64
N ARG A 178 -29.39 -0.96 -64.03
CA ARG A 178 -30.46 -0.20 -64.72
C ARG A 178 -29.91 1.03 -65.44
N TYR A 179 -29.14 1.87 -64.73
CA TYR A 179 -28.55 3.08 -65.30
C TYR A 179 -27.45 2.81 -66.35
N LEU A 180 -26.78 1.65 -66.31
CA LEU A 180 -25.81 1.24 -67.33
C LEU A 180 -26.51 0.73 -68.60
N LYS A 181 -27.64 0.02 -68.46
CA LYS A 181 -28.44 -0.53 -69.57
C LYS A 181 -29.31 0.53 -70.25
N GLU A 182 -29.80 1.52 -69.51
CA GLU A 182 -30.65 2.61 -70.01
C GLU A 182 -29.86 3.78 -70.62
N SER A 183 -28.52 3.70 -70.67
CA SER A 183 -27.61 4.67 -71.30
C SER A 183 -27.82 4.90 -72.81
N HIS A 184 -28.88 4.34 -73.42
CA HIS A 184 -29.31 4.74 -74.76
C HIS A 184 -29.89 6.16 -74.72
N GLY A 185 -28.98 7.15 -74.73
CA GLY A 185 -29.31 8.53 -74.99
C GLY A 185 -30.13 8.62 -76.27
N LYS A 186 -31.39 9.04 -76.15
CA LYS A 186 -32.09 9.65 -77.27
C LYS A 186 -31.30 10.92 -77.61
N ARG A 187 -30.59 10.86 -78.74
CA ARG A 187 -30.02 12.03 -79.41
C ARG A 187 -31.14 12.98 -79.82
#